data_AF-A0A1V9YMW8-F1
#
_entry.id   AF-A0A1V9YMW8-F1
#
_cell.length_a   1.000
_cell.length_b   1.000
_cell.length_c   1.000
_cell.angle_alpha   90.00
_cell.angle_beta   90.00
_cell.angle_gamma   90.00
#
_symmetry.space_group_name_H-M   'P 1'
#
loop_
_entity.id
_entity.type
_entity.pdbx_description
1 polymer ?
#
loop_
_entity_poly.entity_id
_entity_poly.type
_entity_poly.pdbx_seq_one_letter_code
_entity_poly.pdbx_strand_id
1 'polypeptide(L)'
;MATTPIAGIAQLQSRLAQLAPKLAPQPMPKFQPTHAKGTAGKTAHVARGLDLLLLMCATQSQKEEVLELVQKFNKKPDTDEVAVLGAFDAATNAFNLTKAIYLNETQLLVHNFVELVELQIEDPEAASEAMQTLLTENGHEASDLATAEECLSVAYALHTLLRAFPSIPFSIQGTLVNIDETTEILPLLLPLFAEVPKGVPKAAHKKAAKADKKRKQRAVERAAEDERVRRVQERADAEDQAAIVREINIEYAVTVMEAERQRRISQDALVQVHEQLRRESSIKEVTEAVETERSRRVSADQLAEVSSSVANILIAGAMCTPN
;
A
#
# COMPACT_ATOMS: atom_id res chain seq x y z
N MET A 1 8.62 -12.45 -18.16
CA MET A 1 7.36 -12.20 -17.43
C MET A 1 7.07 -13.41 -16.55
N ALA A 2 6.68 -13.21 -15.29
CA ALA A 2 6.24 -14.31 -14.41
C ALA A 2 4.98 -14.97 -14.99
N THR A 3 4.96 -16.29 -15.05
CA THR A 3 3.84 -17.08 -15.58
C THR A 3 2.86 -17.53 -14.49
N THR A 4 3.20 -17.31 -13.21
CA THR A 4 2.35 -17.64 -12.04
C THR A 4 2.46 -16.56 -10.95
N PRO A 5 1.45 -16.40 -10.07
CA PRO A 5 1.52 -15.45 -8.96
C PRO A 5 2.70 -15.69 -8.01
N ILE A 6 3.02 -16.96 -7.74
CA ILE A 6 4.16 -17.36 -6.90
C ILE A 6 5.49 -16.95 -7.54
N ALA A 7 5.64 -17.12 -8.87
CA ALA A 7 6.82 -16.65 -9.59
C ALA A 7 6.93 -15.11 -9.57
N GLY A 8 5.79 -14.40 -9.59
CA GLY A 8 5.75 -12.94 -9.44
C GLY A 8 6.24 -12.49 -8.06
N ILE A 9 5.79 -13.15 -6.99
CA ILE A 9 6.25 -12.90 -5.62
C ILE A 9 7.76 -13.09 -5.49
N ALA A 10 8.29 -14.20 -6.01
CA ALA A 10 9.73 -14.48 -5.97
C ALA A 10 10.55 -13.44 -6.75
N GLN A 11 10.05 -12.97 -7.90
CA GLN A 11 10.68 -11.89 -8.68
C GLN A 11 10.71 -10.57 -7.91
N LEU A 12 9.60 -10.18 -7.29
CA LEU A 12 9.52 -8.95 -6.50
C LEU A 12 10.41 -9.01 -5.26
N GLN A 13 10.46 -10.14 -4.55
CA GLN A 13 11.38 -10.34 -3.42
C GLN A 13 12.85 -10.22 -3.86
N SER A 14 13.21 -10.84 -4.99
CA SER A 14 14.55 -10.72 -5.55
C SER A 14 14.90 -9.28 -5.92
N ARG A 15 13.97 -8.56 -6.56
CA ARG A 15 14.17 -7.16 -6.92
C ARG A 15 14.29 -6.26 -5.69
N LEU A 16 13.45 -6.46 -4.68
CA LEU A 16 13.51 -5.71 -3.42
C LEU A 16 14.85 -5.92 -2.71
N ALA A 17 15.35 -7.16 -2.68
CA ALA A 17 16.66 -7.47 -2.09
C ALA A 17 17.84 -6.85 -2.86
N GLN A 18 17.70 -6.59 -4.17
CA GLN A 18 18.70 -5.87 -4.96
C GLN A 18 18.67 -4.37 -4.70
N LEU A 19 17.48 -3.78 -4.59
CA LEU A 19 17.30 -2.34 -4.35
C LEU A 19 17.64 -1.96 -2.90
N ALA A 20 17.32 -2.83 -1.94
CA ALA A 20 17.50 -2.57 -0.52
C ALA A 20 18.16 -3.77 0.21
N PRO A 21 19.46 -4.05 -0.04
CA PRO A 21 20.15 -5.22 0.50
C PRO A 21 20.41 -5.19 2.02
N LYS A 22 20.34 -4.01 2.65
CA LYS A 22 20.68 -3.80 4.07
C LYS A 22 19.46 -3.36 4.90
N LEU A 23 18.79 -2.30 4.47
CA LEU A 23 17.59 -1.75 5.13
C LEU A 23 16.42 -1.84 4.17
N ALA A 24 15.67 -2.93 4.24
CA ALA A 24 14.54 -3.17 3.36
C ALA A 24 13.21 -2.79 4.03
N PRO A 25 12.29 -2.14 3.29
CA PRO A 25 10.88 -2.17 3.64
C PRO A 25 10.42 -3.63 3.76
N GLN A 26 9.58 -3.94 4.75
CA GLN A 26 9.12 -5.30 5.01
C GLN A 26 7.64 -5.49 4.68
N PRO A 27 7.33 -5.96 3.46
CA PRO A 27 6.02 -6.49 3.12
C PRO A 27 5.66 -7.68 4.01
N MET A 28 4.42 -7.71 4.49
CA MET A 28 3.91 -8.73 5.41
C MET A 28 2.56 -9.24 4.94
N PRO A 29 2.30 -10.57 5.00
CA PRO A 29 0.98 -11.11 4.75
C PRO A 29 0.03 -10.76 5.90
N LYS A 30 -1.25 -11.13 5.77
CA LYS A 30 -2.19 -11.07 6.89
C LYS A 30 -1.73 -12.05 7.97
N PHE A 31 -1.54 -11.57 9.19
CA PHE A 31 -1.20 -12.44 10.31
C PHE A 31 -2.48 -12.87 11.03
N GLN A 32 -2.67 -14.17 11.23
CA GLN A 32 -3.78 -14.71 12.00
C GLN A 32 -3.24 -15.74 13.01
N PRO A 33 -3.26 -15.42 14.32
CA PRO A 33 -2.77 -16.34 15.34
C PRO A 33 -3.57 -17.64 15.35
N THR A 34 -2.89 -18.78 15.42
CA THR A 34 -3.52 -20.12 15.43
C THR A 34 -4.38 -20.39 16.66
N HIS A 35 -4.09 -19.71 17.78
CA HIS A 35 -4.79 -19.83 19.06
C HIS A 35 -5.87 -18.74 19.26
N ALA A 36 -5.94 -17.73 18.38
CA ALA A 36 -6.90 -16.63 18.54
C ALA A 36 -8.30 -17.04 18.08
N LYS A 37 -9.18 -17.35 19.04
CA LYS A 37 -10.60 -17.57 18.80
C LYS A 37 -11.32 -16.23 18.58
N GLY A 38 -11.72 -15.95 17.34
CA GLY A 38 -12.86 -15.07 17.02
C GLY A 38 -12.68 -13.54 17.10
N THR A 39 -11.56 -12.98 17.56
CA THR A 39 -11.42 -11.51 17.73
C THR A 39 -10.29 -10.84 16.94
N ALA A 40 -9.43 -11.62 16.26
CA ALA A 40 -8.24 -11.08 15.57
C ALA A 40 -8.51 -10.36 14.23
N GLY A 41 -9.78 -10.21 13.81
CA GLY A 41 -10.11 -9.58 12.54
C GLY A 41 -9.72 -8.10 12.44
N LYS A 42 -9.61 -7.38 13.57
CA LYS A 42 -9.25 -5.96 13.59
C LYS A 42 -7.75 -5.69 13.70
N THR A 43 -6.96 -6.59 14.31
CA THR A 43 -5.52 -6.40 14.57
C THR A 43 -4.58 -7.16 13.62
N ALA A 44 -5.12 -8.06 12.78
CA ALA A 44 -4.36 -8.80 11.76
C ALA A 44 -3.64 -7.91 10.72
N HIS A 45 -4.03 -6.64 10.62
CA HIS A 45 -3.53 -5.70 9.61
C HIS A 45 -2.24 -4.97 10.00
N VAL A 46 -1.76 -5.05 11.25
CA VAL A 46 -0.66 -4.19 11.74
C VAL A 46 0.44 -4.96 12.48
N ALA A 47 0.34 -6.28 12.64
CA ALA A 47 1.33 -7.07 13.39
C ALA A 47 2.75 -6.98 12.77
N ARG A 48 3.68 -6.31 13.47
CA ARG A 48 5.09 -6.12 13.08
C ARG A 48 6.00 -6.26 14.30
N GLY A 49 7.30 -6.40 14.08
CA GLY A 49 8.31 -6.32 15.15
C GLY A 49 7.96 -7.14 16.39
N LEU A 50 7.94 -6.48 17.55
CA LEU A 50 7.55 -7.07 18.82
C LEU A 50 6.08 -7.54 18.84
N ASP A 51 5.16 -6.73 18.31
CA ASP A 51 3.72 -7.06 18.30
C ASP A 51 3.45 -8.35 17.55
N LEU A 52 4.15 -8.60 16.44
CA LEU A 52 4.06 -9.87 15.71
C LEU A 52 4.46 -11.04 16.61
N LEU A 53 5.61 -10.94 17.30
CA LEU A 53 6.09 -12.01 18.18
C LEU A 53 5.14 -12.24 19.36
N LEU A 54 4.58 -11.18 19.93
CA LEU A 54 3.61 -11.29 21.03
C LEU A 54 2.27 -11.87 20.57
N LEU A 55 1.82 -11.52 19.37
CA LEU A 55 0.61 -12.09 18.77
C LEU A 55 0.78 -13.56 18.36
N MET A 56 2.02 -14.03 18.18
CA MET A 56 2.30 -15.46 17.98
C MET A 56 2.17 -16.29 19.28
N CYS A 57 2.17 -15.66 20.45
CA CYS A 57 2.11 -16.33 21.75
C CYS A 57 0.67 -16.59 22.22
N ALA A 58 0.38 -17.82 22.66
CA ALA A 58 -0.93 -18.23 23.14
C ALA A 58 -1.21 -17.82 24.60
N THR A 59 -0.18 -17.76 25.45
CA THR A 59 -0.32 -17.47 26.89
C THR A 59 0.45 -16.23 27.31
N GLN A 60 0.14 -15.70 28.49
CA GLN A 60 0.86 -14.54 29.05
C GLN A 60 2.31 -14.89 29.43
N SER A 61 2.56 -16.08 29.99
CA SER A 61 3.92 -16.57 30.31
C SER A 61 4.80 -16.62 29.07
N GLN A 62 4.24 -17.09 27.96
CA GLN A 62 4.89 -17.11 26.66
C GLN A 62 5.27 -15.70 26.16
N LYS A 63 4.41 -14.70 26.36
CA LYS A 63 4.70 -13.29 26.02
C LYS A 63 5.83 -12.71 26.87
N GLU A 64 5.86 -13.04 28.15
CA GLU A 64 6.92 -12.61 29.07
C GLU A 64 8.28 -13.18 28.64
N GLU A 65 8.35 -14.47 28.28
CA GLU A 65 9.55 -15.09 27.72
C GLU A 65 10.05 -14.37 26.45
N VAL A 66 9.13 -13.94 25.57
CA VAL A 66 9.49 -13.17 24.36
C VAL A 66 10.04 -11.79 24.71
N LEU A 67 9.44 -11.09 25.67
CA LEU A 67 9.93 -9.78 26.11
C LEU A 67 11.33 -9.88 26.70
N GLU A 68 11.57 -10.85 27.57
CA GLU A 68 12.91 -11.12 28.12
C GLU A 68 13.92 -11.45 27.02
N LEU A 69 13.51 -12.26 26.03
CA LEU A 69 14.36 -12.62 24.89
C LEU A 69 14.73 -11.38 24.07
N VAL A 70 13.75 -10.53 23.74
CA VAL A 70 13.99 -9.29 22.99
C VAL A 70 14.91 -8.34 23.74
N GLN A 71 14.68 -8.15 25.04
CA GLN A 71 15.53 -7.30 25.89
C GLN A 71 16.96 -7.84 25.99
N LYS A 72 17.12 -9.16 26.15
CA LYS A 72 18.42 -9.82 26.27
C LYS A 72 19.33 -9.60 25.06
N PHE A 73 18.75 -9.58 23.86
CA PHE A 73 19.51 -9.42 22.61
C PHE A 73 19.58 -7.97 22.12
N ASN A 74 18.81 -7.06 22.72
CA ASN A 74 18.88 -5.64 22.40
C ASN A 74 20.10 -4.99 23.06
N LYS A 75 21.07 -4.55 22.24
CA LYS A 75 22.28 -3.89 22.72
C LYS A 75 22.05 -2.42 23.10
N LYS A 76 20.95 -1.82 22.64
CA LYS A 76 20.61 -0.40 22.85
C LYS A 76 19.09 -0.25 23.09
N PRO A 77 18.60 -0.70 24.26
CA PRO A 77 17.17 -0.73 24.54
C PRO A 77 16.50 0.65 24.58
N ASP A 78 17.27 1.72 24.78
CA ASP A 78 16.73 3.08 24.85
C ASP A 78 16.51 3.72 23.46
N THR A 79 17.11 3.17 22.40
CA THR A 79 17.10 3.77 21.05
C THR A 79 16.62 2.83 19.96
N ASP A 80 16.82 1.52 20.14
CA ASP A 80 16.57 0.54 19.09
C ASP A 80 15.39 -0.36 19.45
N GLU A 81 14.52 -0.61 18.49
CA GLU A 81 13.38 -1.51 18.61
C GLU A 81 13.57 -2.77 17.75
N VAL A 82 12.91 -3.87 18.14
CA VAL A 82 13.01 -5.13 17.40
C VAL A 82 12.14 -5.10 16.14
N ALA A 83 12.78 -5.38 15.01
CA ALA A 83 12.15 -5.63 13.72
C ALA A 83 12.41 -7.08 13.30
N VAL A 84 11.51 -7.67 12.51
CA VAL A 84 11.59 -9.08 12.09
C VAL A 84 11.64 -9.17 10.58
N LEU A 85 12.73 -9.72 10.06
CA LEU A 85 12.91 -10.00 8.64
C LEU A 85 12.17 -11.27 8.25
N GLY A 86 11.41 -11.19 7.16
CA GLY A 86 10.65 -12.31 6.62
C GLY A 86 10.58 -12.34 5.11
N ALA A 87 10.39 -13.52 4.56
CA ALA A 87 10.31 -13.77 3.13
C ALA A 87 9.30 -14.87 2.84
N PHE A 88 8.52 -14.71 1.78
CA PHE A 88 7.68 -15.82 1.30
C PHE A 88 8.57 -16.89 0.66
N ASP A 89 8.35 -18.14 1.05
CA ASP A 89 8.99 -19.32 0.48
C ASP A 89 8.03 -20.05 -0.44
N ALA A 90 8.31 -19.95 -1.75
CA ALA A 90 7.54 -20.58 -2.81
C ALA A 90 7.51 -22.12 -2.72
N ALA A 91 8.51 -22.75 -2.10
CA ALA A 91 8.57 -24.21 -1.99
C ALA A 91 7.63 -24.72 -0.90
N THR A 92 7.50 -24.00 0.20
CA THR A 92 6.68 -24.38 1.36
C THR A 92 5.33 -23.66 1.40
N ASN A 93 5.09 -22.68 0.51
CA ASN A 93 3.94 -21.78 0.52
C ASN A 93 3.72 -21.12 1.89
N ALA A 94 4.82 -20.81 2.58
CA ALA A 94 4.81 -20.23 3.91
C ALA A 94 5.59 -18.91 3.92
N PHE A 95 5.18 -17.99 4.79
CA PHE A 95 5.98 -16.81 5.09
C PHE A 95 6.99 -17.16 6.17
N ASN A 96 8.27 -17.17 5.80
CA ASN A 96 9.36 -17.59 6.66
C ASN A 96 9.99 -16.38 7.36
N LEU A 97 9.89 -16.34 8.68
CA LEU A 97 10.63 -15.42 9.54
C LEU A 97 12.07 -15.94 9.67
N THR A 98 13.02 -15.06 9.35
CA THR A 98 14.43 -15.44 9.17
C THR A 98 15.37 -14.82 10.17
N LYS A 99 15.07 -13.61 10.66
CA LYS A 99 15.97 -12.91 11.57
C LYS A 99 15.25 -11.81 12.32
N ALA A 100 15.60 -11.62 13.59
CA ALA A 100 15.30 -10.40 14.34
C ALA A 100 16.48 -9.44 14.21
N ILE A 101 16.18 -8.18 13.92
CA ILE A 101 17.13 -7.07 13.85
C ILE A 101 16.68 -5.95 14.78
N TYR A 102 17.59 -5.07 15.13
CA TYR A 102 17.31 -3.92 15.98
C TYR A 102 17.56 -2.66 15.18
N LEU A 103 16.55 -1.79 15.12
CA LEU A 103 16.53 -0.60 14.28
C LEU A 103 16.19 0.61 15.14
N ASN A 104 16.85 1.74 14.87
CA ASN A 104 16.43 3.02 15.45
C ASN A 104 15.11 3.49 14.83
N GLU A 105 14.53 4.57 15.37
CA GLU A 105 13.24 5.13 14.92
C GLU A 105 13.16 5.36 13.40
N THR A 106 14.13 6.04 12.80
CA THR A 106 14.13 6.34 11.35
C THR A 106 14.27 5.07 10.49
N GLN A 107 15.12 4.13 10.91
CA GLN A 107 15.27 2.85 10.22
C GLN A 107 14.02 1.97 10.37
N LEU A 108 13.39 2.00 11.55
CA LEU A 108 12.15 1.28 11.82
C LEU A 108 11.02 1.80 10.95
N LEU A 109 10.91 3.11 10.77
CA LEU A 109 9.96 3.74 9.85
C LEU A 109 10.15 3.23 8.41
N VAL A 110 11.39 3.14 7.93
CA VAL A 110 11.70 2.54 6.61
C VAL A 110 11.26 1.07 6.54
N HIS A 111 11.56 0.30 7.59
CA HIS A 111 11.20 -1.12 7.67
C HIS A 111 9.68 -1.32 7.71
N ASN A 112 8.96 -0.45 8.44
CA ASN A 112 7.52 -0.41 8.56
C ASN A 112 6.88 0.23 7.32
N PHE A 113 7.06 -0.43 6.18
CA PHE A 113 6.62 -0.02 4.84
C PHE A 113 5.27 0.74 4.78
N VAL A 114 4.26 0.27 5.52
CA VAL A 114 2.92 0.90 5.47
C VAL A 114 2.92 2.26 6.15
N GLU A 115 3.59 2.39 7.30
CA GLU A 115 3.72 3.66 8.03
C GLU A 115 4.51 4.67 7.20
N LEU A 116 5.57 4.22 6.51
CA LEU A 116 6.31 5.09 5.58
C LEU A 116 5.42 5.58 4.43
N VAL A 117 4.57 4.72 3.86
CA VAL A 117 3.65 5.11 2.78
C VAL A 117 2.57 6.07 3.29
N GLU A 118 2.03 5.84 4.48
CA GLU A 118 1.08 6.74 5.12
C GLU A 118 1.73 8.10 5.40
N LEU A 119 2.95 8.12 5.94
CA LEU A 119 3.71 9.35 6.18
C LEU A 119 3.99 10.12 4.88
N GLN A 120 4.30 9.44 3.78
CA GLN A 120 4.47 10.13 2.49
C GLN A 120 3.22 10.87 2.02
N ILE A 121 2.04 10.40 2.39
CA ILE A 121 0.77 11.03 2.04
C ILE A 121 0.44 12.17 3.01
N GLU A 122 0.70 11.97 4.31
CA GLU A 122 0.38 12.92 5.38
C GLU A 122 1.39 14.08 5.48
N ASP A 123 2.69 13.77 5.46
CA ASP A 123 3.79 14.71 5.58
C ASP A 123 5.00 14.29 4.72
N PRO A 124 5.04 14.70 3.43
CA PRO A 124 6.12 14.34 2.53
C PRO A 124 7.48 14.96 2.90
N GLU A 125 7.50 16.06 3.67
CA GLU A 125 8.74 16.67 4.14
C GLU A 125 9.38 15.80 5.22
N ALA A 126 8.59 15.34 6.19
CA ALA A 126 9.04 14.40 7.23
C ALA A 126 9.46 13.04 6.62
N ALA A 127 8.74 12.54 5.61
CA ALA A 127 9.07 11.29 4.94
C ALA A 127 10.42 11.34 4.20
N SER A 128 10.89 12.54 3.80
CA SER A 128 12.14 12.72 3.06
C SER A 128 13.35 12.17 3.80
N GLU A 129 13.41 12.33 5.14
CA GLU A 129 14.50 11.83 5.96
C GLU A 129 14.57 10.29 5.95
N ALA A 130 13.41 9.63 6.06
CA ALA A 130 13.32 8.17 5.96
C ALA A 130 13.71 7.67 4.56
N MET A 131 13.35 8.40 3.50
CA MET A 131 13.76 8.06 2.14
C MET A 131 15.27 8.21 1.91
N GLN A 132 15.88 9.25 2.46
CA GLN A 132 17.34 9.41 2.41
C GLN A 132 18.03 8.31 3.22
N THR A 133 17.48 7.92 4.37
CA THR A 133 17.97 6.81 5.18
C THR A 133 17.89 5.49 4.40
N LEU A 134 16.75 5.21 3.75
CA LEU A 134 16.59 4.06 2.86
C LEU A 134 17.67 4.02 1.78
N LEU A 135 17.94 5.13 1.11
CA LEU A 135 18.93 5.18 0.02
C LEU A 135 20.36 4.99 0.54
N THR A 136 20.75 5.81 1.51
CA THR A 136 22.14 5.86 2.01
C THR A 136 22.56 4.57 2.73
N GLU A 137 21.69 3.98 3.55
CA GLU A 137 21.97 2.69 4.21
C GLU A 137 22.19 1.57 3.19
N ASN A 138 21.48 1.63 2.06
CA ASN A 138 21.59 0.66 0.98
C ASN A 138 22.68 0.97 -0.05
N GLY A 139 23.43 2.06 0.13
CA GLY A 139 24.58 2.42 -0.72
C GLY A 139 24.21 3.20 -1.98
N HIS A 140 23.02 3.80 -2.02
CA HIS A 140 22.58 4.71 -3.08
C HIS A 140 22.82 6.17 -2.67
N GLU A 141 22.85 7.06 -3.66
CA GLU A 141 22.91 8.50 -3.43
C GLU A 141 21.60 8.99 -2.80
N ALA A 142 21.67 9.88 -1.81
CA ALA A 142 20.49 10.40 -1.10
C ALA A 142 19.49 11.12 -2.02
N SER A 143 19.95 11.63 -3.17
CA SER A 143 19.12 12.29 -4.18
C SER A 143 18.52 11.35 -5.22
N ASP A 144 18.82 10.04 -5.17
CA ASP A 144 18.31 9.06 -6.14
C ASP A 144 16.87 8.63 -5.81
N LEU A 145 15.95 9.58 -6.00
CA LEU A 145 14.52 9.37 -5.74
C LEU A 145 13.93 8.26 -6.60
N ALA A 146 14.45 8.05 -7.82
CA ALA A 146 13.93 7.02 -8.73
C ALA A 146 14.14 5.61 -8.17
N THR A 147 15.32 5.33 -7.59
CA THR A 147 15.59 4.05 -6.90
C THR A 147 14.69 3.87 -5.69
N ALA A 148 14.45 4.95 -4.94
CA ALA A 148 13.58 4.96 -3.78
C ALA A 148 12.12 4.66 -4.15
N GLU A 149 11.59 5.32 -5.18
CA GLU A 149 10.26 5.09 -5.75
C GLU A 149 10.10 3.68 -6.30
N GLU A 150 11.12 3.15 -6.99
CA GLU A 150 11.11 1.77 -7.47
C GLU A 150 11.05 0.79 -6.28
N CYS A 151 11.86 1.02 -5.26
CA CYS A 151 11.90 0.18 -4.06
C CYS A 151 10.53 0.12 -3.37
N LEU A 152 9.88 1.27 -3.18
CA LEU A 152 8.54 1.33 -2.59
C LEU A 152 7.47 0.71 -3.48
N SER A 153 7.55 0.91 -4.80
CA SER A 153 6.61 0.31 -5.76
C SER A 153 6.71 -1.22 -5.75
N VAL A 154 7.93 -1.76 -5.72
CA VAL A 154 8.18 -3.20 -5.60
C VAL A 154 7.67 -3.73 -4.25
N ALA A 155 7.94 -3.03 -3.16
CA ALA A 155 7.44 -3.40 -1.83
C ALA A 155 5.91 -3.38 -1.75
N TYR A 156 5.26 -2.37 -2.33
CA TYR A 156 3.80 -2.25 -2.40
C TYR A 156 3.18 -3.39 -3.19
N ALA A 157 3.72 -3.70 -4.38
CA ALA A 157 3.26 -4.81 -5.20
C ALA A 157 3.41 -6.15 -4.46
N LEU A 158 4.55 -6.37 -3.79
CA LEU A 158 4.79 -7.57 -2.99
C LEU A 158 3.80 -7.66 -1.81
N HIS A 159 3.60 -6.55 -1.07
CA HIS A 159 2.66 -6.48 0.05
C HIS A 159 1.24 -6.83 -0.39
N THR A 160 0.81 -6.25 -1.51
CA THR A 160 -0.52 -6.48 -2.10
C THR A 160 -0.72 -7.95 -2.48
N LEU A 161 0.27 -8.56 -3.15
CA LEU A 161 0.20 -9.97 -3.52
C LEU A 161 0.18 -10.89 -2.31
N LEU A 162 1.01 -10.65 -1.29
CA LEU A 162 1.03 -11.44 -0.07
C LEU A 162 -0.30 -11.38 0.69
N ARG A 163 -0.97 -10.22 0.68
CA ARG A 163 -2.26 -10.02 1.33
C ARG A 163 -3.48 -10.49 0.53
N ALA A 164 -3.31 -10.75 -0.77
CA ALA A 164 -4.34 -11.35 -1.61
C ALA A 164 -4.59 -12.83 -1.23
N PHE A 165 -3.62 -13.50 -0.60
CA PHE A 165 -3.83 -14.84 -0.08
C PHE A 165 -4.75 -14.82 1.16
N PRO A 166 -5.72 -15.74 1.26
CA PRO A 166 -6.67 -15.77 2.36
C PRO A 166 -6.01 -16.04 3.73
N SER A 167 -4.95 -16.86 3.76
CA SER A 167 -4.06 -17.02 4.91
C SER A 167 -2.75 -17.65 4.43
N ILE A 168 -1.60 -17.06 4.78
CA ILE A 168 -0.28 -17.65 4.53
C ILE A 168 0.24 -18.19 5.86
N PRO A 169 0.55 -19.49 5.95
CA PRO A 169 1.13 -20.05 7.17
C PRO A 169 2.50 -19.44 7.44
N PHE A 170 2.81 -19.21 8.70
CA PHE A 170 4.12 -18.73 9.11
C PHE A 170 5.07 -19.89 9.40
N SER A 171 6.33 -19.70 9.04
CA SER A 171 7.43 -20.56 9.44
C SER A 171 8.53 -19.73 10.09
N ILE A 172 9.32 -20.34 10.97
CA ILE A 172 10.54 -19.76 11.52
C ILE A 172 11.70 -20.66 11.09
N GLN A 173 12.69 -20.08 10.43
CA GLN A 173 13.84 -20.81 9.88
C GLN A 173 13.41 -22.05 9.05
N GLY A 174 12.32 -21.94 8.28
CA GLY A 174 11.79 -23.00 7.43
C GLY A 174 11.06 -24.12 8.18
N THR A 175 10.71 -23.91 9.45
CA THR A 175 9.88 -24.80 10.26
C THR A 175 8.51 -24.16 10.48
N LEU A 176 7.44 -24.81 10.02
CA LEU A 176 6.07 -24.32 10.19
C LEU A 176 5.75 -24.14 11.68
N VAL A 177 5.16 -22.99 11.99
CA VAL A 177 4.86 -22.61 13.37
C VAL A 177 3.40 -22.90 13.66
N ASN A 178 3.16 -23.65 14.74
CA ASN A 178 1.84 -23.76 15.34
C ASN A 178 2.02 -23.67 16.86
N ILE A 179 1.87 -22.45 17.40
CA ILE A 179 2.02 -22.18 18.82
C ILE A 179 0.66 -22.33 19.50
N ASP A 180 0.62 -23.26 20.45
CA ASP A 180 -0.48 -23.47 21.38
C ASP A 180 -0.03 -23.23 22.83
N GLU A 181 -0.95 -23.44 23.77
CA GLU A 181 -0.71 -23.26 25.21
C GLU A 181 0.40 -24.16 25.78
N THR A 182 0.75 -25.26 25.09
CA THR A 182 1.76 -26.23 25.52
C THR A 182 3.11 -26.07 24.83
N THR A 183 3.20 -25.14 23.88
CA THR A 183 4.40 -24.94 23.06
C THR A 183 5.47 -24.18 23.84
N GLU A 184 6.68 -24.74 23.91
CA GLU A 184 7.86 -24.03 24.42
C GLU A 184 8.33 -23.02 23.36
N ILE A 185 8.29 -21.72 23.69
CA ILE A 185 8.53 -20.66 22.71
C ILE A 185 10.02 -20.35 22.53
N LEU A 186 10.81 -20.40 23.59
CA LEU A 186 12.24 -20.06 23.52
C LEU A 186 13.00 -20.88 22.46
N PRO A 187 12.90 -22.22 22.37
CA PRO A 187 13.61 -22.98 21.35
C PRO A 187 13.19 -22.62 19.92
N LEU A 188 11.96 -22.13 19.75
CA LEU A 188 11.39 -21.77 18.46
C LEU A 188 11.86 -20.38 18.01
N LEU A 189 11.89 -19.39 18.92
CA LEU A 189 12.21 -18.00 18.58
C LEU A 189 13.69 -17.64 18.73
N LEU A 190 14.43 -18.30 19.63
CA LEU A 190 15.86 -18.04 19.84
C LEU A 190 16.69 -18.04 18.52
N PRO A 191 16.42 -18.93 17.53
CA PRO A 191 17.11 -18.89 16.24
C PRO A 191 16.88 -17.63 15.40
N LEU A 192 15.89 -16.78 15.71
CA LEU A 192 15.73 -15.48 15.05
C LEU A 192 16.73 -14.45 15.57
N PHE A 193 17.11 -14.55 16.85
CA PHE A 193 17.99 -13.59 17.54
C PHE A 193 19.46 -14.02 17.52
N ALA A 194 19.72 -15.33 17.44
CA ALA A 194 21.06 -15.87 17.32
C ALA A 194 21.61 -15.69 15.90
N GLU A 195 22.90 -15.32 15.77
CA GLU A 195 23.57 -15.37 14.48
C GLU A 195 23.65 -16.82 14.00
N VAL A 196 22.89 -17.15 12.95
CA VAL A 196 22.89 -18.50 12.37
C VAL A 196 24.31 -18.82 11.88
N PRO A 197 25.00 -19.84 12.44
CA PRO A 197 26.21 -20.36 11.81
C PRO A 197 25.79 -21.02 10.50
N LYS A 198 26.47 -20.68 9.40
CA LYS A 198 26.19 -21.27 8.09
C LYS A 198 26.40 -22.80 8.13
N GLY A 199 25.29 -23.54 8.21
CA GLY A 199 25.12 -24.92 7.77
C GLY A 199 25.12 -26.01 8.85
N VAL A 200 23.96 -26.64 9.11
CA VAL A 200 23.74 -28.06 9.50
C VAL A 200 22.24 -28.43 9.26
N PRO A 201 21.88 -29.68 8.86
CA PRO A 201 20.53 -30.07 8.43
C PRO A 201 19.60 -30.64 9.53
N LYS A 202 18.29 -30.68 9.21
CA LYS A 202 17.14 -31.16 10.00
C LYS A 202 17.31 -32.59 10.57
N ALA A 203 16.95 -32.78 11.86
CA ALA A 203 16.72 -34.10 12.44
C ALA A 203 15.38 -34.15 13.19
N ALA A 204 14.64 -35.24 12.94
CA ALA A 204 13.31 -35.55 13.45
C ALA A 204 13.37 -36.43 14.71
N HIS A 205 12.37 -36.35 15.60
CA HIS A 205 12.10 -37.42 16.56
C HIS A 205 10.62 -37.77 16.70
N LYS A 206 10.37 -39.07 16.62
CA LYS A 206 9.09 -39.77 16.81
C LYS A 206 8.97 -40.33 18.24
N LYS A 207 7.77 -40.16 18.82
CA LYS A 207 6.87 -41.08 19.54
C LYS A 207 7.39 -42.07 20.62
N ALA A 208 6.65 -42.07 21.74
CA ALA A 208 6.17 -43.22 22.53
C ALA A 208 4.98 -42.74 23.41
N ALA A 209 3.97 -43.48 23.87
CA ALA A 209 3.46 -44.84 23.69
C ALA A 209 1.96 -44.83 24.11
N LYS A 210 1.18 -45.82 23.65
CA LYS A 210 -0.27 -45.98 23.89
C LYS A 210 -0.52 -47.04 24.98
N ALA A 211 -1.39 -46.75 25.94
CA ALA A 211 -2.23 -47.75 26.62
C ALA A 211 -3.36 -47.06 27.41
N ASP A 212 -4.54 -46.80 26.81
CA ASP A 212 -5.80 -46.55 27.56
C ASP A 212 -7.04 -46.41 26.64
N LYS A 213 -7.26 -47.37 25.72
CA LYS A 213 -8.10 -47.13 24.53
C LYS A 213 -9.57 -47.56 24.59
N LYS A 214 -10.10 -48.17 25.67
CA LYS A 214 -11.43 -48.84 25.55
C LYS A 214 -12.61 -48.24 26.32
N ARG A 215 -12.40 -47.36 27.31
CA ARG A 215 -13.51 -46.69 28.03
C ARG A 215 -13.78 -45.24 27.58
N LYS A 216 -12.80 -44.60 26.93
CA LYS A 216 -12.90 -43.24 26.33
C LYS A 216 -13.70 -43.18 25.02
N GLN A 217 -13.94 -44.30 24.33
CA GLN A 217 -14.39 -44.25 22.93
C GLN A 217 -15.84 -43.77 22.74
N ARG A 218 -16.77 -44.04 23.68
CA ARG A 218 -18.18 -43.60 23.58
C ARG A 218 -18.44 -42.15 24.00
N ALA A 219 -17.66 -41.63 24.96
CA ALA A 219 -17.72 -40.21 25.33
C ALA A 219 -17.05 -39.33 24.25
N VAL A 220 -16.00 -39.84 23.61
CA VAL A 220 -15.36 -39.20 22.46
C VAL A 220 -16.31 -39.12 21.26
N GLU A 221 -17.16 -40.12 21.03
CA GLU A 221 -18.08 -40.13 19.90
C GLU A 221 -19.24 -39.11 20.06
N ARG A 222 -19.82 -38.97 21.25
CA ARG A 222 -20.79 -37.89 21.52
C ARG A 222 -20.15 -36.51 21.47
N ALA A 223 -18.97 -36.34 22.06
CA ALA A 223 -18.24 -35.09 21.98
C ALA A 223 -17.82 -34.75 20.53
N ALA A 224 -17.54 -35.75 19.70
CA ALA A 224 -17.22 -35.56 18.29
C ALA A 224 -18.44 -35.14 17.47
N GLU A 225 -19.65 -35.65 17.77
CA GLU A 225 -20.87 -35.25 17.07
C GLU A 225 -21.34 -33.86 17.50
N ASP A 226 -21.27 -33.52 18.80
CA ASP A 226 -21.57 -32.16 19.28
C ASP A 226 -20.59 -31.13 18.68
N GLU A 227 -19.30 -31.49 18.59
CA GLU A 227 -18.28 -30.68 17.90
C GLU A 227 -18.56 -30.59 16.38
N ARG A 228 -19.11 -31.63 15.75
CA ARG A 228 -19.47 -31.60 14.32
C ARG A 228 -20.63 -30.64 14.07
N VAL A 229 -21.67 -30.69 14.89
CA VAL A 229 -22.82 -29.77 14.79
C VAL A 229 -22.38 -28.34 15.06
N ARG A 230 -21.51 -28.11 16.07
CA ARG A 230 -20.94 -26.78 16.32
C ARG A 230 -20.16 -26.25 15.12
N ARG A 231 -19.32 -27.08 14.48
CA ARG A 231 -18.56 -26.68 13.27
C ARG A 231 -19.46 -26.33 12.08
N VAL A 232 -20.61 -27.00 11.94
CA VAL A 232 -21.56 -26.68 10.87
C VAL A 232 -22.23 -25.34 11.13
N GLN A 233 -22.65 -25.08 12.37
CA GLN A 233 -23.24 -23.80 12.76
C GLN A 233 -22.22 -22.65 12.62
N GLU A 234 -20.99 -22.84 13.09
CA GLU A 234 -19.91 -21.84 12.97
C GLU A 234 -19.53 -21.55 11.51
N ARG A 235 -19.64 -22.54 10.62
CA ARG A 235 -19.44 -22.30 9.18
C ARG A 235 -20.57 -21.47 8.58
N ALA A 236 -21.81 -21.71 8.98
CA ALA A 236 -22.94 -20.89 8.54
C ALA A 236 -22.76 -19.43 9.00
N ASP A 237 -22.42 -19.22 10.27
CA ASP A 237 -22.20 -17.87 10.82
C ASP A 237 -20.99 -17.18 10.14
N ALA A 238 -19.93 -17.93 9.79
CA ALA A 238 -18.77 -17.41 9.07
C ALA A 238 -19.09 -17.07 7.60
N GLU A 239 -19.96 -17.86 6.95
CA GLU A 239 -20.43 -17.58 5.59
C GLU A 239 -21.31 -16.32 5.55
N ASP A 240 -22.17 -16.12 6.55
CA ASP A 240 -22.98 -14.91 6.71
C ASP A 240 -22.09 -13.68 6.95
N GLN A 241 -21.10 -13.78 7.83
CA GLN A 241 -20.13 -12.69 8.04
C GLN A 241 -19.31 -12.40 6.80
N ALA A 242 -18.89 -13.42 6.05
CA ALA A 242 -18.18 -13.23 4.78
C ALA A 242 -19.08 -12.57 3.73
N ALA A 243 -20.39 -12.84 3.74
CA ALA A 243 -21.34 -12.16 2.87
C ALA A 243 -21.44 -10.67 3.21
N ILE A 244 -21.56 -10.32 4.49
CA ILE A 244 -21.60 -8.92 4.97
C ILE A 244 -20.31 -8.18 4.57
N VAL A 245 -19.13 -8.77 4.77
CA VAL A 245 -17.87 -8.12 4.41
C VAL A 245 -17.73 -7.96 2.89
N ARG A 246 -18.20 -8.93 2.10
CA ARG A 246 -18.24 -8.78 0.63
C ARG A 246 -19.14 -7.62 0.22
N GLU A 247 -20.30 -7.48 0.85
CA GLU A 247 -21.24 -6.38 0.59
C GLU A 247 -20.61 -5.02 0.92
N ILE A 248 -20.00 -4.89 2.10
CA ILE A 248 -19.27 -3.66 2.49
C ILE A 248 -18.14 -3.34 1.52
N ASN A 249 -17.36 -4.33 1.09
CA ASN A 249 -16.26 -4.12 0.13
C ASN A 249 -16.79 -3.69 -1.25
N ILE A 250 -17.92 -4.24 -1.67
CA ILE A 250 -18.58 -3.84 -2.92
C ILE A 250 -19.07 -2.39 -2.80
N GLU A 251 -19.76 -2.02 -1.72
CA GLU A 251 -20.20 -0.65 -1.47
C GLU A 251 -19.03 0.33 -1.41
N TYR A 252 -17.95 -0.02 -0.73
CA TYR A 252 -16.75 0.80 -0.67
C TYR A 252 -16.12 0.97 -2.06
N ALA A 253 -16.00 -0.10 -2.84
CA ALA A 253 -15.50 -0.01 -4.21
C ALA A 253 -16.40 0.87 -5.10
N VAL A 254 -17.73 0.74 -4.98
CA VAL A 254 -18.69 1.57 -5.72
C VAL A 254 -18.56 3.04 -5.34
N THR A 255 -18.51 3.36 -4.05
CA THR A 255 -18.38 4.76 -3.58
C THR A 255 -17.07 5.40 -4.05
N VAL A 256 -15.95 4.68 -4.02
CA VAL A 256 -14.67 5.16 -4.55
C VAL A 256 -14.73 5.38 -6.08
N MET A 257 -15.32 4.44 -6.83
CA MET A 257 -15.49 4.59 -8.27
C MET A 257 -16.43 5.74 -8.65
N GLU A 258 -17.50 5.96 -7.89
CA GLU A 258 -18.43 7.08 -8.10
C GLU A 258 -17.78 8.43 -7.79
N ALA A 259 -16.98 8.52 -6.73
CA ALA A 259 -16.20 9.71 -6.40
C ALA A 259 -15.20 10.06 -7.52
N GLU A 260 -14.47 9.06 -8.03
CA GLU A 260 -13.54 9.26 -9.15
C GLU A 260 -14.27 9.62 -10.45
N ARG A 261 -15.45 9.03 -10.71
CA ARG A 261 -16.29 9.42 -11.85
C ARG A 261 -16.74 10.87 -11.74
N GLN A 262 -17.18 11.32 -10.56
CA GLN A 262 -17.56 12.71 -10.32
C GLN A 262 -16.39 13.67 -10.53
N ARG A 263 -15.18 13.28 -10.09
CA ARG A 263 -13.95 14.06 -10.32
C ARG A 263 -13.65 14.23 -11.81
N ARG A 264 -13.82 13.17 -12.62
CA ARG A 264 -13.62 13.26 -14.07
C ARG A 264 -14.66 14.15 -14.74
N ILE A 265 -15.94 14.03 -14.35
CA ILE A 265 -17.01 14.88 -14.88
C ILE A 265 -16.75 16.35 -14.53
N SER A 266 -16.32 16.66 -13.31
CA SER A 266 -16.02 18.04 -12.92
C SER A 266 -14.80 18.59 -13.65
N GLN A 267 -13.77 17.77 -13.84
CA GLN A 267 -12.60 18.13 -14.64
C GLN A 267 -12.98 18.41 -16.11
N ASP A 268 -13.76 17.54 -16.74
CA ASP A 268 -14.23 17.72 -18.12
C ASP A 268 -15.10 18.99 -18.25
N ALA A 269 -15.97 19.26 -17.28
CA ALA A 269 -16.78 20.47 -17.26
C ALA A 269 -15.91 21.74 -17.16
N LEU A 270 -14.86 21.74 -16.33
CA LEU A 270 -13.91 22.85 -16.24
C LEU A 270 -13.15 23.05 -17.56
N VAL A 271 -12.75 21.98 -18.23
CA VAL A 271 -12.09 22.05 -19.54
C VAL A 271 -13.03 22.65 -20.58
N GLN A 272 -14.29 22.23 -20.63
CA GLN A 272 -15.29 22.79 -21.55
C GLN A 272 -15.54 24.28 -21.30
N VAL A 273 -15.70 24.68 -20.04
CA VAL A 273 -15.87 26.10 -19.67
C VAL A 273 -14.64 26.90 -20.07
N HIS A 274 -13.43 26.37 -19.84
CA HIS A 274 -12.20 27.04 -20.23
C HIS A 274 -12.10 27.21 -21.76
N GLU A 275 -12.45 26.18 -22.52
CA GLU A 275 -12.49 26.27 -23.99
C GLU A 275 -13.53 27.28 -24.48
N GLN A 276 -14.72 27.30 -23.89
CA GLN A 276 -15.77 28.26 -24.21
C GLN A 276 -15.32 29.69 -23.92
N LEU A 277 -14.71 29.95 -22.76
CA LEU A 277 -14.18 31.27 -22.41
C LEU A 277 -13.10 31.73 -23.41
N ARG A 278 -12.21 30.83 -23.86
CA ARG A 278 -11.22 31.15 -24.90
C ARG A 278 -11.88 31.49 -26.24
N ARG A 279 -12.90 30.75 -26.64
CA ARG A 279 -13.66 31.05 -27.86
C ARG A 279 -14.38 32.39 -27.76
N GLU A 280 -15.05 32.68 -26.65
CA GLU A 280 -15.73 33.95 -26.42
C GLU A 280 -14.75 35.14 -26.39
N SER A 281 -13.59 34.98 -25.76
CA SER A 281 -12.51 35.99 -25.79
C SER A 281 -12.07 36.27 -27.23
N SER A 282 -11.82 35.21 -28.01
CA SER A 282 -11.41 35.34 -29.41
C SER A 282 -12.48 36.01 -30.27
N ILE A 283 -13.77 35.69 -30.07
CA ILE A 283 -14.88 36.33 -30.79
C ILE A 283 -14.95 37.83 -30.45
N LYS A 284 -14.80 38.19 -29.17
CA LYS A 284 -14.80 39.60 -28.74
C LYS A 284 -13.66 40.37 -29.39
N GLU A 285 -12.45 39.83 -29.36
CA GLU A 285 -11.26 40.43 -30.00
C GLU A 285 -11.49 40.66 -31.50
N VAL A 286 -12.05 39.68 -32.21
CA VAL A 286 -12.36 39.81 -33.65
C VAL A 286 -13.46 40.85 -33.88
N THR A 287 -14.50 40.87 -33.05
CA THR A 287 -15.61 41.82 -33.19
C THR A 287 -15.13 43.26 -32.98
N GLU A 288 -14.32 43.50 -31.94
CA GLU A 288 -13.69 44.80 -31.69
C GLU A 288 -12.81 45.25 -32.85
N ALA A 289 -12.01 44.33 -33.43
CA ALA A 289 -11.19 44.62 -34.60
C ALA A 289 -12.05 45.01 -35.83
N VAL A 290 -13.15 44.29 -36.07
CA VAL A 290 -14.07 44.56 -37.18
C VAL A 290 -14.81 45.89 -37.00
N GLU A 291 -15.30 46.20 -35.79
CA GLU A 291 -15.97 47.47 -35.51
C GLU A 291 -15.02 48.67 -35.63
N THR A 292 -13.77 48.50 -35.19
CA THR A 292 -12.70 49.49 -35.37
C THR A 292 -12.48 49.76 -36.86
N GLU A 293 -12.34 48.72 -37.69
CA GLU A 293 -12.15 48.88 -39.14
C GLU A 293 -13.40 49.44 -39.84
N ARG A 294 -14.60 49.03 -39.43
CA ARG A 294 -15.86 49.61 -39.96
C ARG A 294 -15.93 51.10 -39.68
N SER A 295 -15.62 51.51 -38.46
CA SER A 295 -15.60 52.93 -38.07
C SER A 295 -14.59 53.70 -38.92
N ARG A 296 -13.41 53.13 -39.15
CA ARG A 296 -12.39 53.71 -40.04
C ARG A 296 -12.90 53.93 -41.46
N ARG A 297 -13.61 52.94 -42.04
CA ARG A 297 -14.18 53.03 -43.40
C ARG A 297 -15.29 54.07 -43.50
N VAL A 298 -16.23 54.09 -42.56
CA VAL A 298 -17.31 55.10 -42.55
C VAL A 298 -16.74 56.50 -42.46
N SER A 299 -15.73 56.73 -41.61
CA SER A 299 -15.04 58.02 -41.55
C SER A 299 -14.33 58.37 -42.87
N ALA A 300 -13.71 57.39 -43.54
CA ALA A 300 -13.07 57.61 -44.83
C ALA A 300 -14.10 57.95 -45.94
N ASP A 301 -15.24 57.25 -45.98
CA ASP A 301 -16.32 57.49 -46.95
C ASP A 301 -16.97 58.85 -46.73
N GLN A 302 -17.22 59.26 -45.49
CA GLN A 302 -17.72 60.59 -45.16
C GLN A 302 -16.76 61.69 -45.61
N LEU A 303 -15.46 61.51 -45.40
CA LEU A 303 -14.44 62.44 -45.88
C LEU A 303 -14.43 62.51 -47.42
N ALA A 304 -14.60 61.37 -48.11
CA ALA A 304 -14.68 61.33 -49.57
C ALA A 304 -15.95 62.03 -50.10
N GLU A 305 -17.09 61.85 -49.44
CA GLU A 305 -18.35 62.50 -49.81
C GLU A 305 -18.29 64.02 -49.62
N VAL A 306 -17.75 64.48 -48.48
CA VAL A 306 -17.51 65.92 -48.24
C VAL A 306 -16.55 66.47 -49.28
N SER A 307 -15.47 65.76 -49.60
CA SER A 307 -14.52 66.17 -50.63
C SER A 307 -15.18 66.30 -52.01
N SER A 308 -16.04 65.34 -52.39
CA SER A 308 -16.82 65.37 -53.63
C SER A 308 -17.83 66.52 -53.66
N SER A 309 -18.56 66.76 -52.57
CA SER A 309 -19.51 67.87 -52.45
C SER A 309 -18.83 69.23 -52.59
N VAL A 310 -17.69 69.43 -51.90
CA VAL A 310 -16.88 70.65 -52.02
C VAL A 310 -16.38 70.85 -53.45
N ALA A 311 -15.92 69.78 -54.11
CA ALA A 311 -15.50 69.85 -55.51
C ALA A 311 -16.65 70.26 -56.45
N ASN A 312 -17.85 69.70 -56.26
CA ASN A 312 -19.02 70.05 -57.07
C ASN A 312 -19.48 71.50 -56.83
N ILE A 313 -19.44 72.01 -55.60
CA ILE A 313 -19.75 73.42 -55.29
C ILE A 313 -18.75 74.35 -55.98
N LEU A 314 -17.46 74.02 -55.95
CA LEU A 314 -16.42 74.78 -56.63
C LEU A 314 -16.63 74.82 -58.15
N ILE A 315 -17.02 73.71 -58.76
CA ILE A 315 -17.31 73.62 -60.19
C ILE A 315 -18.58 74.40 -60.56
N ALA A 316 -19.66 74.28 -59.79
CA ALA A 316 -20.91 75.01 -60.03
C ALA A 316 -20.75 76.53 -59.82
N GLY A 317 -19.98 76.95 -58.81
CA GLY A 317 -19.62 78.34 -58.57
C GLY A 317 -18.81 78.95 -59.72
N ALA A 318 -17.97 78.16 -60.39
CA ALA A 318 -17.21 78.58 -61.57
C ALA A 318 -18.07 78.70 -62.85
N MET A 319 -19.24 78.05 -62.92
CA MET A 319 -20.16 78.14 -64.08
C MET A 319 -21.23 79.23 -63.96
N CYS A 320 -21.50 79.75 -62.75
CA CYS A 320 -22.52 80.79 -62.50
C CYS A 320 -21.99 82.23 -62.56
N THR A 321 -20.80 82.49 -63.11
CA THR A 321 -20.33 83.84 -63.39
C THR A 321 -21.00 84.35 -64.68
N PRO A 322 -21.94 85.31 -64.63
CA PRO A 322 -22.45 85.94 -65.84
C PRO A 322 -21.38 86.92 -66.37
N ASN A 323 -21.10 86.83 -67.68
CA ASN A 323 -20.49 87.92 -68.43
C ASN A 323 -21.49 89.07 -68.61
#